data_AF-A0A963SDH0-F1
#
_entry.id   AF-A0A963SDH0-F1
#
_cell.length_a   1.000
_cell.length_b   1.000
_cell.length_c   1.000
_cell.angle_alpha   90.00
_cell.angle_beta   90.00
_cell.angle_gamma   90.00
#
_symmetry.space_group_name_H-M   'P 1'
#
loop_
_entity.id
_entity.type
_entity.pdbx_description
1 polymer ?
#
loop_
_entity_poly.entity_id
_entity_poly.type
_entity_poly.pdbx_seq_one_letter_code
_entity_poly.pdbx_strand_id
1 'polypeptide(L)'
;PCIAQESYEVGDSFRENFPLDADAGFFEPGREGHWQFDLEGYVAKRLRGAGVPLPHAVSQDTYSARREDDGAFEYYSYRRATHRHEANYGRQISLIGLPG
;
A
#
# COMPACT_ATOMS: atom_id res chain seq x y z
N PRO A 1 -2.73 6.04 5.14
CA PRO A 1 -2.31 6.04 3.73
C PRO A 1 -1.19 5.02 3.49
N CYS A 2 -1.32 4.21 2.44
CA CYS A 2 -0.28 3.27 2.01
C CYS A 2 -0.23 3.24 0.47
N ILE A 3 0.69 2.50 -0.11
CA ILE A 3 0.69 2.29 -1.56
C ILE A 3 -0.52 1.42 -1.93
N ALA A 4 -1.30 1.84 -2.92
CA ALA A 4 -2.47 1.08 -3.38
C ALA A 4 -2.06 -0.02 -4.37
N GLN A 5 -2.94 -1.01 -4.58
CA GLN A 5 -2.68 -2.15 -5.44
C GLN A 5 -2.22 -1.74 -6.85
N GLU A 6 -2.90 -0.77 -7.48
CA GLU A 6 -2.55 -0.25 -8.81
C GLU A 6 -1.10 0.28 -8.91
N SER A 7 -0.56 0.76 -7.78
CA SER A 7 0.78 1.35 -7.68
C SER A 7 1.82 0.37 -7.13
N TYR A 8 1.39 -0.79 -6.59
CA TYR A 8 2.24 -1.69 -5.83
C TYR A 8 2.64 -2.97 -6.58
N GLU A 9 3.42 -2.76 -7.63
CA GLU A 9 4.02 -3.85 -8.38
C GLU A 9 5.12 -4.57 -7.55
N VAL A 10 5.10 -5.89 -7.56
CA VAL A 10 6.06 -6.79 -6.90
C VAL A 10 6.46 -7.93 -7.85
N GLY A 11 7.62 -8.55 -7.64
CA GLY A 11 8.08 -9.68 -8.46
C GLY A 11 7.60 -11.04 -7.95
N ASP A 12 7.81 -12.09 -8.74
CA ASP A 12 7.45 -13.48 -8.38
C ASP A 12 8.04 -13.91 -7.03
N SER A 13 9.30 -13.56 -6.76
CA SER A 13 9.97 -13.89 -5.49
C SER A 13 9.28 -13.29 -4.27
N PHE A 14 8.58 -12.17 -4.41
CA PHE A 14 7.76 -11.62 -3.33
C PHE A 14 6.51 -12.47 -3.12
N ARG A 15 5.81 -12.81 -4.21
CA ARG A 15 4.59 -13.63 -4.20
C ARG A 15 4.84 -15.02 -3.61
N GLU A 16 5.98 -15.64 -3.90
CA GLU A 16 6.38 -16.96 -3.38
C GLU A 16 6.42 -17.03 -1.84
N ASN A 17 6.51 -15.89 -1.14
CA ASN A 17 6.46 -15.86 0.33
C ASN A 17 5.04 -16.03 0.89
N PHE A 18 4.01 -16.06 0.05
CA PHE A 18 2.62 -16.15 0.47
C PHE A 18 2.09 -17.57 0.25
N PRO A 19 1.45 -18.20 1.26
CA PRO A 19 0.87 -19.52 1.07
C PRO A 19 -0.30 -19.47 0.10
N LEU A 20 -0.49 -20.53 -0.68
CA LEU A 20 -1.54 -20.65 -1.71
C LEU A 20 -2.97 -20.44 -1.16
N ASP A 21 -3.21 -20.76 0.12
CA ASP A 21 -4.51 -20.53 0.78
C ASP A 21 -4.69 -19.08 1.27
N ALA A 22 -3.59 -18.30 1.36
CA ALA A 22 -3.64 -16.87 1.63
C ALA A 22 -3.80 -16.02 0.37
N ASP A 23 -3.58 -16.60 -0.82
CA ASP A 23 -3.58 -16.02 -2.17
C ASP A 23 -4.96 -15.53 -2.67
N ALA A 24 -6.00 -15.62 -1.83
CA ALA A 24 -7.42 -15.49 -2.19
C ALA A 24 -7.90 -14.08 -2.65
N GLY A 25 -7.06 -13.28 -3.31
CA GLY A 25 -7.48 -12.04 -3.99
C GLY A 25 -6.57 -10.83 -3.79
N PHE A 26 -5.34 -10.98 -3.28
CA PHE A 26 -4.44 -9.83 -3.08
C PHE A 26 -3.42 -9.63 -4.20
N PHE A 27 -3.34 -10.53 -5.17
CA PHE A 27 -2.41 -10.43 -6.28
C PHE A 27 -3.19 -10.37 -7.58
N GLU A 28 -3.10 -9.23 -8.27
CA GLU A 28 -3.59 -9.07 -9.63
C GLU A 28 -2.43 -9.20 -10.63
N PRO A 29 -2.65 -9.76 -11.83
CA PRO A 29 -1.61 -9.86 -12.85
C PRO A 29 -1.02 -8.49 -13.21
N GLY A 30 0.31 -8.38 -13.17
CA GLY A 30 1.06 -7.21 -13.64
C GLY A 30 1.67 -7.45 -15.01
N ARG A 31 2.83 -6.83 -15.26
CA ARG A 31 3.69 -7.22 -16.39
C ARG A 31 4.25 -8.63 -16.18
N GLU A 32 4.86 -9.21 -17.22
CA GLU A 32 5.48 -10.54 -17.12
C GLU A 32 6.46 -10.64 -15.93
N GLY A 33 6.31 -11.69 -15.12
CA GLY A 33 7.07 -11.94 -13.89
C GLY A 33 6.74 -11.00 -12.72
N HIS A 34 5.64 -10.23 -12.80
CA HIS A 34 5.25 -9.25 -11.80
C HIS A 34 3.74 -9.30 -11.49
N TRP A 35 3.40 -8.79 -10.30
CA TRP A 35 2.06 -8.79 -9.74
C TRP A 35 1.75 -7.43 -9.10
N GLN A 36 0.49 -7.04 -9.09
CA GLN A 36 0.00 -5.90 -8.32
C GLN A 36 -0.55 -6.39 -6.98
N PHE A 37 0.11 -5.99 -5.89
CA PHE A 37 -0.19 -6.49 -4.55
C PHE A 37 -1.10 -5.54 -3.75
N ASP A 38 -2.24 -6.04 -3.29
CA ASP A 38 -3.15 -5.33 -2.40
C ASP A 38 -2.67 -5.41 -0.94
N LEU A 39 -1.81 -4.46 -0.57
CA LEU A 39 -1.32 -4.32 0.80
C LEU A 39 -2.44 -3.96 1.79
N GLU A 40 -3.36 -3.08 1.41
CA GLU A 40 -4.40 -2.58 2.32
C GLU A 40 -5.40 -3.69 2.65
N GLY A 41 -5.89 -4.40 1.64
CA GLY A 41 -6.77 -5.56 1.82
C GLY A 41 -6.09 -6.70 2.56
N TYR A 42 -4.80 -6.96 2.30
CA TYR A 42 -4.05 -7.99 3.02
C TYR A 42 -3.96 -7.69 4.52
N VAL A 43 -3.61 -6.44 4.89
CA VAL A 43 -3.57 -6.00 6.29
C VAL A 43 -4.97 -6.06 6.91
N ALA A 44 -6.02 -5.63 6.19
CA ALA A 44 -7.39 -5.70 6.68
C ALA A 44 -7.84 -7.15 6.96
N LYS A 45 -7.52 -8.12 6.08
CA LYS A 45 -7.79 -9.55 6.32
C LYS A 45 -7.05 -10.04 7.57
N ARG A 46 -5.78 -9.69 7.75
CA ARG A 46 -5.00 -10.08 8.92
C ARG A 46 -5.57 -9.52 10.21
N LEU A 47 -6.00 -8.25 10.21
CA LEU A 47 -6.66 -7.63 11.36
C LEU A 47 -7.98 -8.32 11.72
N ARG A 48 -8.81 -8.66 10.73
CA ARG A 48 -10.04 -9.46 10.95
C ARG A 48 -9.72 -10.82 11.54
N GLY A 49 -8.71 -11.51 11.01
CA GLY A 49 -8.24 -12.81 11.55
C GLY A 49 -7.73 -12.71 12.99
N ALA A 50 -7.22 -11.55 13.40
CA ALA A 50 -6.80 -11.26 14.78
C ALA A 50 -7.96 -10.80 15.69
N GLY A 51 -9.20 -10.80 15.21
CA GLY A 51 -10.38 -10.42 15.99
C GLY A 51 -10.72 -8.92 15.98
N VAL A 52 -10.10 -8.11 15.12
CA VAL A 52 -10.50 -6.71 14.93
C VAL A 52 -11.77 -6.66 14.06
N PRO A 53 -12.93 -6.20 14.58
CA PRO A 53 -14.22 -6.39 13.91
C PRO A 53 -14.42 -5.45 12.71
N LEU A 54 -13.88 -4.23 12.77
CA LEU A 54 -14.12 -3.19 11.77
C LEU A 54 -12.82 -2.42 11.45
N PRO A 55 -11.83 -3.07 10.80
CA PRO A 55 -10.67 -2.33 10.31
C PRO A 55 -11.12 -1.35 9.22
N HIS A 56 -10.87 -0.06 9.44
CA HIS A 56 -11.12 0.98 8.44
C HIS A 56 -9.86 1.18 7.59
N ALA A 57 -10.01 0.97 6.30
CA ALA A 57 -9.05 1.32 5.27
C ALA A 57 -9.18 2.82 4.95
N VAL A 58 -8.05 3.53 4.90
CA VAL A 58 -8.05 4.95 4.53
C VAL A 58 -8.21 5.08 3.01
N SER A 59 -7.82 4.06 2.25
CA SER A 59 -7.97 3.96 0.79
C SER A 59 -7.41 5.17 0.06
N GLN A 60 -6.24 5.62 0.51
CA GLN A 60 -5.49 6.71 -0.12
C GLN A 60 -4.11 6.23 -0.53
N ASP A 61 -3.87 6.27 -1.84
CA ASP A 61 -2.63 5.83 -2.46
C ASP A 61 -1.51 6.86 -2.28
N THR A 62 -0.49 6.49 -1.52
CA THR A 62 0.69 7.36 -1.32
C THR A 62 1.40 7.72 -2.63
N TYR A 63 1.31 6.87 -3.66
CA TYR A 63 1.97 7.09 -4.95
C TYR A 63 1.27 8.17 -5.78
N SER A 64 -0.05 8.06 -5.96
CA SER A 64 -0.82 8.87 -6.91
C SER A 64 -1.65 9.99 -6.29
N ALA A 65 -1.99 9.93 -5.01
CA ALA A 65 -2.92 10.88 -4.39
C ALA A 65 -2.46 12.34 -4.52
N ARG A 66 -3.43 13.19 -4.87
CA ARG A 66 -3.26 14.62 -5.13
C ARG A 66 -4.12 15.44 -4.20
N ARG A 67 -3.59 16.60 -3.82
CA ARG A 67 -4.38 17.66 -3.17
C ARG A 67 -5.33 18.29 -4.18
N GLU A 68 -6.55 18.57 -3.74
CA GLU A 68 -7.58 19.20 -4.58
C GLU A 68 -7.29 20.67 -4.91
N ASP A 69 -6.55 21.37 -4.05
CA ASP A 69 -6.31 22.81 -4.16
C ASP A 69 -5.21 23.17 -5.16
N ASP A 70 -4.03 22.56 -5.04
CA ASP A 70 -2.84 22.89 -5.83
C ASP A 70 -2.36 21.74 -6.72
N GLY A 71 -3.00 20.57 -6.65
CA GLY A 71 -2.62 19.39 -7.44
C GLY A 71 -1.28 18.78 -7.05
N ALA A 72 -0.66 19.22 -5.95
CA ALA A 72 0.56 18.61 -5.43
C ALA A 72 0.29 17.17 -4.93
N PHE A 73 1.35 16.37 -4.82
CA PHE A 73 1.21 15.07 -4.16
C PHE A 73 0.86 15.26 -2.69
N GLU A 74 -0.22 14.64 -2.24
CA GLU A 74 -0.64 14.64 -0.83
C GLU A 74 0.41 13.97 0.06
N TYR A 75 1.03 12.92 -0.46
CA TYR A 75 1.85 11.99 0.32
C TYR A 75 3.25 11.83 -0.25
N TYR A 76 4.23 11.63 0.64
CA TYR A 76 5.52 11.08 0.25
C TYR A 76 5.38 9.60 -0.15
N SER A 77 6.02 9.21 -1.25
CA SER A 77 6.05 7.82 -1.72
C SER A 77 7.46 7.43 -2.15
N TYR A 78 7.97 6.37 -1.52
CA TYR A 78 9.24 5.78 -1.90
C TYR A 78 9.20 5.25 -3.34
N ARG A 79 8.14 4.52 -3.72
CA ARG A 79 7.97 3.98 -5.07
C ARG A 79 8.02 5.08 -6.13
N ARG A 80 7.34 6.20 -5.86
CA ARG A 80 7.35 7.36 -6.77
C ARG A 80 8.75 7.98 -6.89
N ALA A 81 9.43 8.18 -5.76
CA ALA A 81 10.78 8.71 -5.76
C ALA A 81 11.75 7.81 -6.54
N THR A 82 11.63 6.47 -6.40
CA THR A 82 12.40 5.51 -7.18
C THR A 82 12.13 5.62 -8.68
N HIS A 83 10.85 5.66 -9.11
CA HIS A 83 10.49 5.81 -10.53
C HIS A 83 10.97 7.13 -11.13
N ARG A 84 11.10 8.18 -10.31
CA ARG A 84 11.54 9.52 -10.72
C ARG A 84 13.03 9.77 -10.52
N HIS A 85 13.79 8.79 -10.04
CA HIS A 85 15.20 8.92 -9.70
C HIS A 85 15.50 10.09 -8.75
N GLU A 86 14.59 10.35 -7.81
CA GLU A 86 14.76 11.40 -6.80
C GLU A 86 15.82 10.95 -5.77
N ALA A 87 16.75 11.85 -5.42
CA ALA A 87 17.86 11.54 -4.51
C ALA A 87 17.40 11.26 -3.06
N ASN A 88 16.25 11.80 -2.67
CA ASN A 88 15.66 11.58 -1.36
C ASN A 88 14.13 11.76 -1.43
N TYR A 89 13.44 11.27 -0.40
CA TYR A 89 12.00 11.45 -0.23
C TYR A 89 11.68 11.72 1.24
N GLY A 90 10.62 12.47 1.50
CA GLY A 90 10.14 12.68 2.87
C GLY A 90 9.56 11.42 3.50
N ARG A 91 9.32 11.45 4.81
CA ARG A 91 8.64 10.38 5.54
C ARG A 91 7.42 10.93 6.24
N GLN A 92 6.43 10.07 6.41
CA GLN A 92 5.19 10.38 7.11
C GLN A 92 5.16 9.64 8.43
N ILE A 93 4.30 10.10 9.34
CA ILE A 93 4.06 9.45 10.64
C ILE A 93 2.56 9.30 10.87
N SER A 94 2.16 8.14 11.38
CA SER A 94 0.81 7.88 11.90
C SER A 94 0.89 7.85 13.43
N LEU A 95 0.05 8.62 14.11
CA LEU A 95 0.07 8.77 15.57
C LEU A 95 -1.31 8.48 16.15
N ILE A 96 -1.35 7.85 17.32
CA ILE A 96 -2.57 7.64 18.12
C ILE A 96 -2.25 7.96 19.58
N GLY A 97 -3.18 8.59 20.28
CA GLY A 97 -3.02 8.94 21.69
C GLY A 97 -4.37 9.05 22.39
N LEU A 98 -4.37 8.89 23.71
CA LEU A 98 -5.54 9.16 24.56
C LEU A 98 -5.51 10.63 25.01
N PRO A 99 -6.66 11.32 25.06
CA PRO A 99 -6.71 12.63 25.68
C PRO A 99 -6.36 12.53 27.17
N GLY A 100 -5.63 13.53 27.66
CA GLY A 100 -5.31 13.69 29.09
C GLY A 100 -6.45 14.32 29.87
#